data_AF-A0A0D9XAW4-F1
#
_entry.id   AF-A0A0D9XAW4-F1
#
_cell.length_a   1.000
_cell.length_b   1.000
_cell.length_c   1.000
_cell.angle_alpha   90.00
_cell.angle_beta   90.00
_cell.angle_gamma   90.00
#
_symmetry.space_group_name_H-M   'P 1'
#
loop_
_entity.id
_entity.type
_entity.pdbx_description
1 polymer ?
#
loop_
_entity_poly.entity_id
_entity_poly.type
_entity_poly.pdbx_seq_one_letter_code
_entity_poly.pdbx_strand_id
1 'polypeptide(L)'
;MDYPPKVTIHKITTSLHSVHRILDSILDKAFDDKLDKLYESINNDPRGGLKILASEAHDIHELAKEVQFKFSGYMEMQRKENRRSESMISILMKENQDIRSMLKIAVAEKEAAENSHCVLKGDKDQGRSAILQIAGKGLQKVGFGFIMEVISGESEREGMSSNSATKTSSTVRESEEVVCLASLVENTLESMQNEINDLRQALHKSRSDCDHLQLLAAEQAQKIVKHELHIKDLGERQIFLVHSVEELTEGLKEVEQEAARWREACELEVEAGKVAIKELNQEVTLLTEELRRVKADLEAASSKLQLKEKLAASAMAAQAAADACLKIADNRSAGLQLRIEELTRQIEEEDAHARKERGSAQRRTRYACWSWPRLRVIRASSSAKKWFVDKNGRLPPGTEALLQIRI
;
A
#
# COMPACT_ATOMS: atom_id res chain seq x y z
N MET A 1 -11.69 11.98 -8.52
CA MET A 1 -12.04 11.16 -7.34
C MET A 1 -10.86 11.29 -6.39
N ASP A 2 -10.79 12.43 -5.71
CA ASP A 2 -9.59 12.83 -4.97
C ASP A 2 -9.75 12.40 -3.51
N TYR A 3 -9.25 11.21 -3.20
CA TYR A 3 -9.11 10.79 -1.81
C TYR A 3 -8.04 11.66 -1.14
N PRO A 4 -8.34 12.34 -0.02
CA PRO A 4 -7.39 13.28 0.58
C PRO A 4 -6.17 12.53 1.12
N PRO A 5 -4.94 12.97 0.80
CA PRO A 5 -3.69 12.29 1.17
C PRO A 5 -3.51 12.09 2.70
N LYS A 6 -4.20 12.89 3.51
CA LYS A 6 -4.23 12.73 4.98
C LYS A 6 -4.86 11.40 5.43
N VAL A 7 -5.88 10.89 4.72
CA VAL A 7 -6.61 9.67 5.11
C VAL A 7 -5.81 8.41 4.78
N THR A 8 -5.10 8.42 3.65
CA THR A 8 -4.19 7.33 3.26
C THR A 8 -2.95 7.28 4.17
N ILE A 9 -2.34 8.43 4.50
CA ILE A 9 -1.20 8.47 5.43
C ILE A 9 -1.59 8.01 6.83
N HIS A 10 -2.76 8.41 7.33
CA HIS A 10 -3.24 7.96 8.64
C HIS A 10 -3.48 6.45 8.68
N LYS A 11 -4.05 5.85 7.62
CA LYS A 11 -4.20 4.40 7.46
C LYS A 11 -2.87 3.66 7.41
N ILE A 12 -1.87 4.21 6.73
CA ILE A 12 -0.52 3.64 6.69
C ILE A 12 0.10 3.69 8.09
N THR A 13 -0.08 4.79 8.82
CA THR A 13 0.48 4.98 10.17
C THR A 13 -0.13 4.02 11.19
N THR A 14 -1.44 3.78 11.13
CA THR A 14 -2.13 2.81 12.00
C THR A 14 -1.79 1.37 11.63
N SER A 15 -1.63 1.06 10.34
CA SER A 15 -1.15 -0.25 9.88
C SER A 15 0.28 -0.53 10.36
N LEU A 16 1.19 0.44 10.21
CA LEU A 16 2.58 0.31 10.64
C LEU A 16 2.70 0.15 12.16
N HIS A 17 1.93 0.91 12.95
CA HIS A 17 1.87 0.73 14.41
C HIS A 17 1.30 -0.63 14.81
N SER A 18 0.30 -1.14 14.08
CA SER A 18 -0.25 -2.48 14.32
C SER A 18 0.81 -3.55 14.07
N VAL A 19 1.52 -3.47 12.94
CA VAL A 19 2.60 -4.42 12.59
C VAL A 19 3.75 -4.36 13.59
N HIS A 20 4.19 -3.16 13.97
CA HIS A 20 5.23 -2.97 14.98
C HIS A 20 4.83 -3.56 16.33
N ARG A 21 3.59 -3.33 16.77
CA ARG A 21 3.07 -3.88 18.03
C ARG A 21 2.92 -5.40 18.01
N ILE A 22 2.59 -5.98 16.85
CA ILE A 22 2.54 -7.43 16.66
C ILE A 22 3.96 -8.02 16.70
N LEU A 23 4.93 -7.38 16.03
CA LEU A 23 6.33 -7.79 16.05
C LEU A 23 6.94 -7.69 17.46
N ASP A 24 6.70 -6.60 18.18
CA ASP A 24 7.14 -6.45 19.58
C ASP A 24 6.49 -7.50 20.48
N SER A 25 5.19 -7.82 20.29
CA SER A 25 4.54 -8.91 21.02
C SER A 25 5.13 -10.29 20.70
N ILE A 26 5.62 -10.51 19.48
CA ILE A 26 6.28 -11.76 19.07
C ILE A 26 7.70 -11.81 19.65
N LEU A 27 8.42 -10.70 19.63
CA LEU A 27 9.73 -10.55 20.27
C LEU A 27 9.61 -10.79 21.78
N ASP A 28 8.72 -10.08 22.47
CA ASP A 28 8.52 -10.22 23.92
C ASP A 28 8.14 -11.67 24.28
N LYS A 29 7.28 -12.33 23.49
CA LYS A 29 6.99 -13.77 23.67
C LYS A 29 8.14 -14.71 23.33
N ALA A 30 9.11 -14.29 22.52
CA ALA A 30 10.33 -15.03 22.25
C ALA A 30 11.39 -14.80 23.35
N PHE A 31 11.31 -13.67 24.06
CA PHE A 31 12.21 -13.30 25.17
C PHE A 31 11.69 -13.72 26.56
N ASP A 32 10.38 -13.94 26.73
CA ASP A 32 9.79 -14.43 27.99
C ASP A 32 9.78 -15.98 28.06
N ASP A 33 10.65 -16.52 28.91
CA ASP A 33 10.61 -17.85 29.57
C ASP A 33 10.44 -19.13 28.72
N LYS A 34 10.70 -19.09 27.41
CA LYS A 34 10.77 -20.29 26.54
C LYS A 34 12.07 -20.44 25.74
N LEU A 35 13.10 -19.68 26.10
CA LEU A 35 14.40 -19.73 25.41
C LEU A 35 15.06 -21.10 25.50
N ASP A 36 14.97 -21.81 26.63
CA ASP A 36 15.64 -23.12 26.79
C ASP A 36 15.06 -24.20 25.86
N LYS A 37 13.74 -24.22 25.65
CA LYS A 37 13.08 -25.18 24.74
C LYS A 37 13.24 -24.80 23.27
N LEU A 38 13.33 -23.51 22.95
CA LEU A 38 13.54 -23.05 21.57
C LEU A 38 15.00 -23.18 21.15
N TYR A 39 15.97 -22.95 22.04
CA TYR A 39 17.39 -23.19 21.73
C TYR A 39 17.69 -24.68 21.47
N GLU A 40 17.07 -25.59 22.23
CA GLU A 40 17.12 -27.03 21.91
C GLU A 40 16.42 -27.36 20.59
N SER A 41 15.29 -26.72 20.27
CA SER A 41 14.59 -26.95 18.99
C SER A 41 15.30 -26.34 17.76
N ILE A 42 16.03 -25.24 17.93
CA ILE A 42 16.80 -24.56 16.86
C ILE A 42 18.12 -25.28 16.60
N ASN A 43 18.79 -25.80 17.64
CA ASN A 43 20.02 -26.57 17.50
C ASN A 43 19.78 -28.01 17.01
N ASN A 44 18.57 -28.57 17.22
CA ASN A 44 18.19 -29.90 16.76
C ASN A 44 17.47 -29.91 15.39
N ASP A 45 17.37 -28.77 14.68
CA ASP A 45 16.81 -28.72 13.32
C ASP A 45 17.81 -29.32 12.30
N PRO A 46 17.53 -30.49 11.69
CA PRO A 46 18.45 -31.13 10.75
C PRO A 46 18.62 -30.36 9.43
N ARG A 47 17.84 -29.29 9.20
CA ARG A 47 17.78 -28.55 7.93
C ARG A 47 18.18 -27.07 8.05
N GLY A 48 18.39 -26.56 9.26
CA GLY A 48 18.83 -25.17 9.53
C GLY A 48 17.83 -24.07 9.16
N GLY A 49 16.60 -24.42 8.78
CA GLY A 49 15.57 -23.48 8.33
C GLY A 49 15.10 -22.55 9.45
N LEU A 50 15.01 -23.06 10.68
CA LEU A 50 14.64 -22.26 11.85
C LEU A 50 15.64 -21.15 12.18
N LYS A 51 16.93 -21.37 11.90
CA LYS A 51 17.99 -20.39 12.13
C LYS A 51 17.96 -19.26 11.10
N ILE A 52 17.67 -19.61 9.84
CA ILE A 52 17.48 -18.66 8.73
C ILE A 52 16.26 -17.78 9.01
N LEU A 53 15.15 -18.38 9.44
CA LEU A 53 13.92 -17.66 9.75
C LEU A 53 14.08 -16.70 10.94
N ALA A 54 14.89 -17.08 11.93
CA ALA A 54 15.22 -16.23 13.08
C ALA A 54 16.12 -15.04 12.68
N SER A 55 17.12 -15.25 11.82
CA SER A 55 17.93 -14.15 11.28
C SER A 55 17.10 -13.22 10.39
N GLU A 56 16.25 -13.78 9.54
CA GLU A 56 15.37 -13.00 8.65
C GLU A 56 14.35 -12.18 9.46
N ALA A 57 13.79 -12.74 10.53
CA ALA A 57 12.91 -12.00 11.45
C ALA A 57 13.66 -10.87 12.18
N HIS A 58 14.94 -11.06 12.51
CA HIS A 58 15.77 -10.03 13.11
C HIS A 58 16.07 -8.88 12.13
N ASP A 59 16.43 -9.21 10.88
CA ASP A 59 16.69 -8.24 9.82
C ASP A 59 15.44 -7.43 9.47
N ILE A 60 14.27 -8.08 9.43
CA ILE A 60 12.97 -7.42 9.24
C ILE A 60 12.66 -6.45 10.39
N HIS A 61 13.00 -6.82 11.63
CA HIS A 61 12.77 -5.96 12.79
C HIS A 61 13.69 -4.74 12.82
N GLU A 62 14.97 -4.89 12.48
CA GLU A 62 15.91 -3.79 12.30
C GLU A 62 15.45 -2.83 11.19
N LEU A 63 15.04 -3.38 10.04
CA LEU A 63 14.50 -2.57 8.94
C LEU A 63 13.22 -1.83 9.35
N ALA A 64 12.34 -2.47 10.11
CA ALA A 64 11.12 -1.85 10.60
C ALA A 64 11.42 -0.69 11.56
N LYS A 65 12.42 -0.82 12.43
CA LYS A 65 12.90 0.26 13.32
C LYS A 65 13.47 1.44 12.53
N GLU A 66 14.34 1.18 11.55
CA GLU A 66 14.92 2.21 10.68
C GLU A 66 13.83 2.97 9.91
N VAL A 67 12.86 2.24 9.34
CA VAL A 67 11.72 2.83 8.63
C VAL A 67 10.84 3.66 9.57
N GLN A 68 10.56 3.17 10.78
CA GLN A 68 9.80 3.91 11.78
C GLN A 68 10.52 5.20 12.20
N PHE A 69 11.84 5.14 12.40
CA PHE A 69 12.65 6.30 12.77
C PHE A 69 12.68 7.36 11.65
N LYS A 70 12.94 6.95 10.40
CA LYS A 70 12.92 7.89 9.26
C LYS A 70 11.54 8.48 9.01
N PHE A 71 10.50 7.66 9.10
CA PHE A 71 9.12 8.12 8.92
C PHE A 71 8.68 9.08 10.03
N SER A 72 9.07 8.81 11.28
CA SER A 72 8.90 9.72 12.42
C SER A 72 9.54 11.09 12.14
N GLY A 73 10.79 11.10 11.68
CA GLY A 73 11.51 12.32 11.31
C GLY A 73 10.83 13.11 10.18
N TYR A 74 10.39 12.43 9.12
CA TYR A 74 9.64 13.04 8.03
C TYR A 74 8.33 13.68 8.51
N MET A 75 7.57 12.96 9.34
CA MET A 75 6.32 13.47 9.91
C MET A 75 6.54 14.68 10.82
N GLU A 76 7.65 14.73 11.56
CA GLU A 76 8.00 15.89 12.37
C GLU A 76 8.38 17.11 11.52
N MET A 77 9.16 16.90 10.45
CA MET A 77 9.49 17.96 9.48
C MET A 77 8.23 18.52 8.82
N GLN A 78 7.34 17.66 8.33
CA GLN A 78 6.07 18.06 7.73
C GLN A 78 5.17 18.82 8.72
N ARG A 79 5.14 18.43 10.01
CA ARG A 79 4.42 19.18 11.05
C ARG A 79 5.03 20.57 11.27
N LYS A 80 6.35 20.70 11.29
CA LYS A 80 7.04 22.00 11.45
C LYS A 80 6.74 22.92 10.26
N GLU A 81 6.76 22.38 9.05
CA GLU A 81 6.42 23.12 7.84
C GLU A 81 4.95 23.59 7.84
N ASN A 82 4.00 22.69 8.14
CA ASN A 82 2.60 23.08 8.28
C ASN A 82 2.40 24.18 9.32
N ARG A 83 3.05 24.09 10.49
CA ARG A 83 2.99 25.16 11.51
C ARG A 83 3.54 26.49 11.00
N ARG A 84 4.61 26.48 10.21
CA ARG A 84 5.16 27.69 9.58
C ARG A 84 4.20 28.27 8.55
N SER A 85 3.61 27.44 7.70
CA SER A 85 2.61 27.86 6.71
C SER A 85 1.35 28.43 7.38
N GLU A 86 0.83 27.76 8.41
CA GLU A 86 -0.32 28.25 9.20
C GLU A 86 -0.03 29.58 9.89
N SER A 87 1.19 29.74 10.44
CA SER A 87 1.61 31.01 11.03
C SER A 87 1.70 32.12 9.98
N MET A 88 2.26 31.84 8.80
CA MET A 88 2.36 32.81 7.70
C MET A 88 1.00 33.20 7.15
N ILE A 89 0.09 32.25 6.97
CA ILE A 89 -1.31 32.51 6.59
C ILE A 89 -1.99 33.41 7.63
N SER A 90 -1.79 33.12 8.93
CA SER A 90 -2.37 33.95 9.99
C SER A 90 -1.85 35.39 9.97
N ILE A 91 -0.56 35.58 9.69
CA ILE A 91 0.05 36.91 9.53
C ILE A 91 -0.54 37.62 8.31
N LEU A 92 -0.58 36.95 7.15
CA LEU A 92 -1.14 37.50 5.91
C LEU A 92 -2.64 37.84 6.03
N MET A 93 -3.40 37.05 6.78
CA MET A 93 -4.81 37.35 7.05
C MET A 93 -4.96 38.61 7.92
N LYS A 94 -4.11 38.77 8.93
CA LYS A 94 -4.10 39.98 9.77
C LYS A 94 -3.71 41.21 8.95
N GLU A 95 -2.65 41.13 8.16
CA GLU A 95 -2.21 42.21 7.28
C GLU A 95 -3.29 42.59 6.25
N ASN A 96 -3.97 41.62 5.65
CA ASN A 96 -5.11 41.87 4.77
C ASN A 96 -6.29 42.54 5.50
N GLN A 97 -6.48 42.26 6.79
CA GLN A 97 -7.49 42.93 7.60
C GLN A 97 -7.09 44.36 7.91
N ASP A 98 -5.80 44.61 8.18
CA ASP A 98 -5.23 45.94 8.44
C ASP A 98 -5.27 46.80 7.17
N ILE A 99 -4.91 46.25 6.00
CA ILE A 99 -5.06 46.93 4.71
C ILE A 99 -6.52 47.30 4.46
N ARG A 100 -7.46 46.38 4.74
CA ARG A 100 -8.89 46.66 4.60
C ARG A 100 -9.37 47.77 5.53
N SER A 101 -8.84 47.88 6.75
CA SER A 101 -9.20 48.95 7.68
C SER A 101 -8.63 50.29 7.21
N MET A 102 -7.37 50.32 6.75
CA MET A 102 -6.76 51.52 6.17
C MET A 102 -7.49 52.01 4.92
N LEU A 103 -7.88 51.09 4.02
CA LEU A 103 -8.66 51.46 2.84
C LEU A 103 -10.03 52.05 3.21
N LYS A 104 -10.70 51.52 4.24
CA LYS A 104 -11.96 52.11 4.74
C LYS A 104 -11.74 53.52 5.29
N ILE A 105 -10.67 53.73 6.04
CA ILE A 105 -10.32 55.07 6.57
C ILE A 105 -10.01 56.03 5.42
N ALA A 106 -9.17 55.64 4.47
CA ALA A 106 -8.82 56.46 3.31
C ALA A 106 -10.05 56.78 2.43
N VAL A 107 -10.98 55.84 2.27
CA VAL A 107 -12.25 56.08 1.57
C VAL A 107 -13.12 57.06 2.36
N ALA A 108 -13.25 56.91 3.68
CA ALA A 108 -14.01 57.84 4.52
C ALA A 108 -13.41 59.25 4.55
N GLU A 109 -12.07 59.37 4.60
CA GLU A 109 -11.36 60.66 4.50
C GLU A 109 -11.53 61.29 3.12
N LYS A 110 -11.44 60.49 2.05
CA LYS A 110 -11.73 60.95 0.68
C LYS A 110 -13.15 61.46 0.57
N GLU A 111 -14.15 60.71 1.07
CA GLU A 111 -15.55 61.13 1.08
C GLU A 111 -15.76 62.40 1.92
N ALA A 112 -15.09 62.52 3.07
CA ALA A 112 -15.13 63.72 3.90
C ALA A 112 -14.53 64.95 3.17
N ALA A 113 -13.37 64.79 2.53
CA ALA A 113 -12.73 65.85 1.75
C ALA A 113 -13.55 66.23 0.50
N GLU A 114 -14.16 65.24 -0.17
CA GLU A 114 -15.06 65.46 -1.31
C GLU A 114 -16.34 66.17 -0.87
N ASN A 115 -16.88 65.83 0.30
CA ASN A 115 -18.02 66.53 0.90
C ASN A 115 -17.65 67.96 1.30
N SER A 116 -16.46 68.20 1.87
CA SER A 116 -15.94 69.55 2.13
C SER A 116 -15.72 70.36 0.85
N HIS A 117 -15.26 69.72 -0.23
CA HIS A 117 -15.18 70.33 -1.56
C HIS A 117 -16.57 70.61 -2.16
N CYS A 118 -17.57 69.76 -1.92
CA CYS A 118 -18.95 69.99 -2.33
C CYS A 118 -19.61 71.14 -1.57
N VAL A 119 -19.28 71.36 -0.29
CA VAL A 119 -19.69 72.55 0.47
C VAL A 119 -19.08 73.82 -0.14
N LEU A 120 -17.84 73.78 -0.62
CA LEU A 120 -17.22 74.86 -1.40
C LEU A 120 -17.81 75.02 -2.82
N LYS A 121 -18.43 73.96 -3.36
CA LYS A 121 -19.09 73.95 -4.68
C LYS A 121 -20.55 74.43 -4.62
N GLY A 122 -21.08 74.66 -3.41
CA GLY A 122 -22.38 75.31 -3.19
C GLY A 122 -22.39 76.77 -3.62
N ASP A 123 -21.22 77.39 -3.78
CA ASP A 123 -21.07 78.76 -4.27
C ASP A 123 -20.25 78.75 -5.57
N LYS A 124 -20.90 78.36 -6.67
CA LYS A 124 -20.28 78.08 -7.97
C LYS A 124 -19.54 79.27 -8.60
N ASP A 125 -19.75 80.49 -8.09
CA ASP A 125 -19.25 81.72 -8.72
C ASP A 125 -18.10 82.38 -7.93
N GLN A 126 -18.08 82.28 -6.59
CA GLN A 126 -17.05 82.94 -5.78
C GLN A 126 -15.72 82.18 -5.76
N GLY A 127 -15.74 80.84 -5.76
CA GLY A 127 -14.52 80.01 -5.77
C GLY A 127 -13.76 80.01 -7.10
N ARG A 128 -14.48 80.10 -8.23
CA ARG A 128 -13.87 80.18 -9.57
C ARG A 128 -13.18 81.53 -9.80
N SER A 129 -13.76 82.62 -9.31
CA SER A 129 -13.17 83.96 -9.37
C SER A 129 -11.87 84.06 -8.56
N ALA A 130 -11.83 83.49 -7.36
CA ALA A 130 -10.63 83.48 -6.52
C ALA A 130 -9.49 82.64 -7.12
N ILE A 131 -9.79 81.45 -7.66
CA ILE A 131 -8.79 80.59 -8.31
C ILE A 131 -8.25 81.24 -9.59
N LEU A 132 -9.10 81.91 -10.39
CA LEU A 132 -8.69 82.66 -11.57
C LEU A 132 -7.83 83.89 -11.22
N GLN A 133 -8.13 84.61 -10.14
CA GLN A 133 -7.29 85.74 -9.69
C GLN A 133 -5.90 85.28 -9.21
N ILE A 134 -5.82 84.14 -8.51
CA ILE A 134 -4.54 83.58 -8.06
C ILE A 134 -3.72 83.09 -9.25
N ALA A 135 -4.36 82.42 -10.23
CA ALA A 135 -3.72 81.99 -11.46
C ALA A 135 -3.23 83.19 -12.30
N GLY A 136 -4.03 84.25 -12.42
CA GLY A 136 -3.65 85.49 -13.12
C GLY A 136 -2.49 86.23 -12.48
N LYS A 137 -2.50 86.36 -11.14
CA LYS A 137 -1.38 86.98 -10.39
C LYS A 137 -0.10 86.14 -10.43
N GLY A 138 -0.23 84.81 -10.44
CA GLY A 138 0.91 83.89 -10.59
C GLY A 138 1.54 84.01 -11.98
N LEU A 139 0.72 84.02 -13.04
CA LEU A 139 1.15 84.06 -14.44
C LEU A 139 1.80 85.41 -14.81
N GLN A 140 1.33 86.52 -14.23
CA GLN A 140 1.93 87.84 -14.38
C GLN A 140 3.32 87.92 -13.72
N LYS A 141 3.53 87.18 -12.62
CA LYS A 141 4.80 87.13 -11.86
C LYS A 141 5.90 86.31 -12.55
N VAL A 142 5.53 85.42 -13.48
CA VAL A 142 6.46 84.61 -14.31
C VAL A 142 6.58 85.12 -15.75
N GLY A 143 6.12 86.34 -16.05
CA GLY A 143 6.40 87.00 -17.33
C GLY A 143 5.54 86.58 -18.53
N PHE A 144 4.48 85.78 -18.33
CA PHE A 144 3.58 85.33 -19.41
C PHE A 144 2.40 86.29 -19.68
N GLY A 145 2.34 87.45 -19.02
CA GLY A 145 1.25 88.43 -19.16
C GLY A 145 1.22 89.20 -20.49
N PHE A 146 2.28 89.13 -21.30
CA PHE A 146 2.43 89.99 -22.48
C PHE A 146 1.53 89.63 -23.67
N ILE A 147 0.90 88.45 -23.69
CA ILE A 147 0.15 87.97 -24.87
C ILE A 147 -1.35 88.33 -24.81
N MET A 148 -1.90 88.71 -23.64
CA MET A 148 -3.33 89.06 -23.51
C MET A 148 -3.61 90.57 -23.73
N GLU A 149 -2.59 91.42 -23.65
CA GLU A 149 -2.72 92.90 -23.69
C GLU A 149 -2.67 93.49 -25.12
N VAL A 150 -2.75 92.65 -26.16
CA VAL A 150 -2.75 93.10 -27.58
C VAL A 150 -4.15 93.11 -28.21
N ILE A 151 -5.19 92.62 -27.52
CA ILE A 151 -6.54 92.46 -28.12
C ILE A 151 -7.63 93.35 -27.47
N SER A 152 -7.39 93.95 -26.31
CA SER A 152 -8.29 94.96 -25.74
C SER A 152 -7.58 96.30 -25.67
N GLY A 153 -7.88 97.15 -26.65
CA GLY A 153 -7.48 98.55 -26.59
C GLY A 153 -8.14 99.22 -25.40
N GLU A 154 -7.34 99.93 -24.62
CA GLU A 154 -7.62 101.29 -24.18
C GLU A 154 -6.33 101.91 -23.65
N SER A 155 -6.06 103.10 -24.17
CA SER A 155 -4.91 103.93 -23.89
C SER A 155 -5.09 104.61 -22.54
N GLU A 156 -4.17 104.43 -21.60
CA GLU A 156 -3.84 105.47 -20.61
C GLU A 156 -2.34 105.41 -20.27
N ARG A 157 -1.56 106.29 -20.92
CA ARG A 157 -0.21 106.66 -20.50
C ARG A 157 -0.28 108.08 -19.95
N GLU A 158 -0.34 108.20 -18.63
CA GLU A 158 0.01 109.41 -17.91
C GLU A 158 0.93 109.05 -16.75
N GLY A 159 1.94 109.88 -16.51
CA GLY A 159 2.64 109.89 -15.24
C GLY A 159 4.12 110.26 -15.31
N MET A 160 4.38 111.58 -15.23
CA MET A 160 5.56 112.22 -14.61
C MET A 160 6.95 111.92 -15.22
N SER A 161 7.91 112.84 -15.32
CA SER A 161 8.10 114.12 -14.65
C SER A 161 9.11 114.96 -15.44
N SER A 162 8.81 116.25 -15.50
CA SER A 162 9.65 117.45 -15.58
C SER A 162 11.17 117.29 -15.39
N ASN A 163 11.94 118.08 -16.16
CA ASN A 163 12.92 119.08 -15.67
C ASN A 163 13.49 119.85 -16.87
N SER A 164 13.00 121.08 -17.11
CA SER A 164 13.62 122.35 -16.68
C SER A 164 15.07 122.53 -17.16
N ALA A 165 15.20 123.04 -18.39
CA ALA A 165 16.43 123.61 -18.89
C ALA A 165 16.60 125.03 -18.35
N THR A 166 17.57 125.25 -17.47
CA THR A 166 18.07 126.59 -17.15
C THR A 166 19.60 126.59 -17.12
N LYS A 167 20.14 127.47 -17.94
CA LYS A 167 21.56 127.69 -18.22
C LYS A 167 22.30 128.37 -17.07
N THR A 168 23.63 128.26 -17.17
CA THR A 168 24.71 129.14 -16.65
C THR A 168 25.08 129.02 -15.17
N SER A 169 26.27 128.47 -14.89
CA SER A 169 27.48 129.27 -14.53
C SER A 169 28.64 128.40 -14.02
N SER A 170 29.84 128.71 -14.54
CA SER A 170 31.17 128.67 -13.89
C SER A 170 31.69 127.37 -13.22
N THR A 171 32.51 126.63 -13.96
CA THR A 171 33.86 126.11 -13.55
C THR A 171 34.03 125.38 -12.21
N VAL A 172 32.96 124.85 -11.60
CA VAL A 172 33.02 123.96 -10.40
C VAL A 172 32.28 122.62 -10.63
N ARG A 173 31.52 122.45 -11.73
CA ARG A 173 30.80 121.19 -12.04
C ARG A 173 31.65 120.09 -12.65
N GLU A 174 32.73 120.42 -13.35
CA GLU A 174 33.55 119.42 -14.04
C GLU A 174 34.20 118.42 -13.06
N SER A 175 34.56 118.84 -11.84
CA SER A 175 35.10 117.93 -10.83
C SER A 175 34.06 116.99 -10.20
N GLU A 176 32.84 117.48 -9.98
CA GLU A 176 31.76 116.72 -9.33
C GLU A 176 31.11 115.71 -10.30
N GLU A 177 30.98 116.07 -11.57
CA GLU A 177 30.57 115.16 -12.65
C GLU A 177 31.61 114.07 -12.90
N VAL A 178 32.91 114.40 -12.85
CA VAL A 178 34.01 113.42 -12.94
C VAL A 178 34.02 112.46 -11.75
N VAL A 179 33.73 112.94 -10.53
CA VAL A 179 33.61 112.10 -9.33
C VAL A 179 32.37 111.19 -9.39
N CYS A 180 31.23 111.68 -9.88
CA CYS A 180 30.03 110.87 -10.09
C CYS A 180 30.19 109.83 -11.21
N LEU A 181 30.90 110.15 -12.28
CA LEU A 181 31.24 109.19 -13.33
C LEU A 181 32.25 108.15 -12.83
N ALA A 182 33.24 108.56 -12.05
CA ALA A 182 34.19 107.64 -11.43
C ALA A 182 33.50 106.66 -10.49
N SER A 183 32.58 107.14 -9.64
CA SER A 183 31.81 106.27 -8.75
C SER A 183 30.83 105.36 -9.49
N LEU A 184 30.24 105.81 -10.61
CA LEU A 184 29.42 104.94 -11.46
C LEU A 184 30.26 103.84 -12.13
N VAL A 185 31.46 104.19 -12.63
CA VAL A 185 32.39 103.22 -13.21
C VAL A 185 32.90 102.24 -12.14
N GLU A 186 33.20 102.73 -10.94
CA GLU A 186 33.60 101.90 -9.79
C GLU A 186 32.48 100.94 -9.39
N ASN A 187 31.25 101.43 -9.21
CA ASN A 187 30.08 100.61 -8.88
C ASN A 187 29.76 99.57 -9.97
N THR A 188 29.90 99.94 -11.25
CA THR A 188 29.69 98.99 -12.36
C THR A 188 30.82 97.97 -12.45
N LEU A 189 32.07 98.36 -12.18
CA LEU A 189 33.22 97.46 -12.10
C LEU A 189 33.06 96.47 -10.94
N GLU A 190 32.69 96.94 -9.75
CA GLU A 190 32.41 96.10 -8.58
C GLU A 190 31.25 95.14 -8.84
N SER A 191 30.16 95.62 -9.46
CA SER A 191 29.03 94.80 -9.88
C SER A 191 29.46 93.69 -10.85
N MET A 192 30.24 94.03 -11.88
CA MET A 192 30.78 93.05 -12.82
C MET A 192 31.75 92.07 -12.15
N GLN A 193 32.57 92.53 -11.21
CA GLN A 193 33.48 91.66 -10.46
C GLN A 193 32.71 90.66 -9.58
N ASN A 194 31.64 91.10 -8.94
CA ASN A 194 30.76 90.23 -8.16
C ASN A 194 30.07 89.20 -9.06
N GLU A 195 29.53 89.61 -10.21
CA GLU A 195 28.92 88.68 -11.17
C GLU A 195 29.93 87.66 -11.72
N ILE A 196 31.16 88.08 -12.03
CA ILE A 196 32.25 87.18 -12.43
C ILE A 196 32.55 86.16 -11.34
N ASN A 197 32.54 86.56 -10.06
CA ASN A 197 32.78 85.65 -8.93
C ASN A 197 31.61 84.68 -8.74
N ASP A 198 30.36 85.14 -8.84
CA ASP A 198 29.17 84.29 -8.75
C ASP A 198 29.14 83.25 -9.89
N LEU A 199 29.45 83.66 -11.12
CA LEU A 199 29.55 82.76 -12.27
C LEU A 199 30.66 81.72 -12.09
N ARG A 200 31.81 82.11 -11.52
CA ARG A 200 32.88 81.15 -11.18
C ARG A 200 32.43 80.16 -10.13
N GLN A 201 31.75 80.60 -9.07
CA GLN A 201 31.22 79.71 -8.04
C GLN A 201 30.17 78.74 -8.62
N ALA A 202 29.26 79.23 -9.47
CA ALA A 202 28.28 78.42 -10.17
C ALA A 202 28.94 77.38 -11.09
N LEU A 203 29.99 77.76 -11.82
CA LEU A 203 30.77 76.86 -12.65
C LEU A 203 31.47 75.77 -11.82
N HIS A 204 32.09 76.14 -10.69
CA HIS A 204 32.72 75.18 -9.79
C HIS A 204 31.70 74.20 -9.20
N LYS A 205 30.54 74.68 -8.78
CA LYS A 205 29.44 73.83 -8.28
C LYS A 205 28.93 72.88 -9.36
N SER A 206 28.68 73.38 -10.58
CA SER A 206 28.24 72.55 -11.70
C SER A 206 29.26 71.47 -12.07
N ARG A 207 30.57 71.77 -12.02
CA ARG A 207 31.63 70.78 -12.22
C ARG A 207 31.61 69.70 -11.14
N SER A 208 31.52 70.10 -9.86
CA SER A 208 31.41 69.14 -8.75
C SER A 208 30.18 68.24 -8.87
N ASP A 209 29.03 68.80 -9.28
CA ASP A 209 27.80 68.04 -9.49
C ASP A 209 27.97 67.06 -10.67
N CYS A 210 28.67 67.49 -11.74
CA CYS A 210 29.00 66.63 -12.88
C CYS A 210 29.90 65.46 -12.48
N ASP A 211 30.96 65.71 -11.70
CA ASP A 211 31.86 64.68 -11.17
C ASP A 211 31.11 63.68 -10.29
N HIS A 212 30.18 64.17 -9.45
CA HIS A 212 29.34 63.32 -8.61
C HIS A 212 28.41 62.43 -9.44
N LEU A 213 27.74 62.98 -10.44
CA LEU A 213 26.88 62.22 -11.35
C LEU A 213 27.68 61.20 -12.16
N GLN A 214 28.92 61.54 -12.57
CA GLN A 214 29.80 60.61 -13.26
C GLN A 214 30.19 59.42 -12.37
N LEU A 215 30.44 59.66 -11.08
CA LEU A 215 30.72 58.58 -10.12
C LEU A 215 29.50 57.67 -9.92
N LEU A 216 28.30 58.24 -9.74
CA LEU A 216 27.06 57.46 -9.63
C LEU A 216 26.78 56.65 -10.91
N ALA A 217 27.02 57.24 -12.09
CA ALA A 217 26.87 56.54 -13.36
C ALA A 217 27.86 55.37 -13.48
N ALA A 218 29.11 55.55 -13.06
CA ALA A 218 30.10 54.47 -13.04
C ALA A 218 29.74 53.35 -12.06
N GLU A 219 29.24 53.68 -10.86
CA GLU A 219 28.75 52.70 -9.89
C GLU A 219 27.55 51.91 -10.41
N GLN A 220 26.59 52.60 -11.05
CA GLN A 220 25.44 51.96 -11.68
C GLN A 220 25.86 51.05 -12.82
N ALA A 221 26.77 51.49 -13.69
CA ALA A 221 27.31 50.67 -14.78
C ALA A 221 27.98 49.39 -14.23
N GLN A 222 28.75 49.49 -13.14
CA GLN A 222 29.36 48.32 -12.51
C GLN A 222 28.32 47.34 -11.95
N LYS A 223 27.24 47.85 -11.33
CA LYS A 223 26.14 47.01 -10.82
C LYS A 223 25.41 46.30 -11.96
N ILE A 224 25.14 46.99 -13.07
CA ILE A 224 24.52 46.40 -14.26
C ILE A 224 25.37 45.23 -14.78
N VAL A 225 26.68 45.42 -14.95
CA VAL A 225 27.60 44.35 -15.38
C VAL A 225 27.57 43.15 -14.42
N LYS A 226 27.54 43.38 -13.10
CA LYS A 226 27.42 42.29 -12.11
C LYS A 226 26.11 41.53 -12.23
N HIS A 227 24.99 42.24 -12.41
CA HIS A 227 23.69 41.61 -12.58
C HIS A 227 23.59 40.85 -13.91
N GLU A 228 24.15 41.36 -14.99
CA GLU A 228 24.22 40.66 -16.28
C GLU A 228 25.00 39.35 -16.17
N LEU A 229 26.13 39.33 -15.47
CA LEU A 229 26.89 38.10 -15.22
C LEU A 229 26.09 37.11 -14.36
N HIS A 230 25.41 37.59 -13.32
CA HIS A 230 24.59 36.73 -12.48
C HIS A 230 23.40 36.13 -13.26
N ILE A 231 22.75 36.90 -14.13
CA ILE A 231 21.67 36.40 -14.99
C ILE A 231 22.19 35.32 -15.94
N LYS A 232 23.38 35.48 -16.51
CA LYS A 232 24.01 34.47 -17.37
C LYS A 232 24.28 33.17 -16.61
N ASP A 233 24.89 33.25 -15.42
CA ASP A 233 25.14 32.09 -14.55
C ASP A 233 23.85 31.34 -14.19
N LEU A 234 22.79 32.08 -13.85
CA LEU A 234 21.47 31.49 -13.60
C LEU A 234 20.88 30.81 -14.84
N GLY A 235 21.07 31.40 -16.02
CA GLY A 235 20.63 30.82 -17.29
C GLY A 235 21.36 29.53 -17.63
N GLU A 236 22.68 29.48 -17.46
CA GLU A 236 23.49 28.27 -17.67
C GLU A 236 23.07 27.15 -16.69
N ARG A 237 22.87 27.49 -15.41
CA ARG A 237 22.37 26.56 -14.41
C ARG A 237 20.97 26.05 -14.73
N GLN A 238 20.09 26.90 -15.25
CA GLN A 238 18.75 26.49 -15.68
C GLN A 238 18.84 25.47 -16.81
N ILE A 239 19.66 25.73 -17.84
CA ILE A 239 19.84 24.81 -18.97
C ILE A 239 20.38 23.47 -18.48
N PHE A 240 21.38 23.48 -17.60
CA PHE A 240 21.93 22.25 -17.02
C PHE A 240 20.87 21.44 -16.23
N LEU A 241 20.08 22.11 -15.40
CA LEU A 241 19.04 21.45 -14.61
C LEU A 241 17.92 20.90 -15.51
N VAL A 242 17.53 21.61 -16.56
CA VAL A 242 16.55 21.13 -17.54
C VAL A 242 17.05 19.85 -18.20
N HIS A 243 18.30 19.85 -18.69
CA HIS A 243 18.89 18.66 -19.31
C HIS A 243 18.97 17.48 -18.33
N SER A 244 19.40 17.73 -17.10
CA SER A 244 19.44 16.69 -16.06
C SER A 244 18.06 16.13 -15.72
N VAL A 245 17.01 16.96 -15.70
CA VAL A 245 15.63 16.50 -15.53
C VAL A 245 15.19 15.68 -16.73
N GLU A 246 15.50 16.09 -17.96
CA GLU A 246 15.17 15.34 -19.17
C GLU A 246 15.80 13.93 -19.13
N GLU A 247 17.09 13.81 -18.85
CA GLU A 247 17.78 12.52 -18.69
C GLU A 247 17.12 11.64 -17.61
N LEU A 248 16.79 12.22 -16.45
CA LEU A 248 16.09 11.49 -15.39
C LEU A 248 14.69 11.06 -15.81
N THR A 249 13.97 11.86 -16.59
CA THR A 249 12.64 11.49 -17.10
C THR A 249 12.71 10.39 -18.15
N GLU A 250 13.77 10.32 -18.95
CA GLU A 250 14.02 9.22 -19.88
C GLU A 250 14.32 7.93 -19.12
N GLY A 251 15.24 7.98 -18.14
CA GLY A 251 15.53 6.84 -17.28
C GLY A 251 14.31 6.34 -16.50
N LEU A 252 13.45 7.25 -16.04
CA LEU A 252 12.18 6.88 -15.39
C LEU A 252 11.26 6.12 -16.34
N LYS A 253 11.13 6.55 -17.61
CA LYS A 253 10.31 5.84 -18.61
C LYS A 253 10.84 4.43 -18.90
N GLU A 254 12.16 4.25 -18.97
CA GLU A 254 12.78 2.94 -19.16
C GLU A 254 12.47 2.00 -17.99
N VAL A 255 12.62 2.50 -16.75
CA VAL A 255 12.29 1.74 -15.54
C VAL A 255 10.80 1.40 -15.48
N GLU A 256 9.91 2.33 -15.86
CA GLU A 256 8.47 2.07 -15.92
C GLU A 256 8.12 0.98 -16.94
N GLN A 257 8.76 0.99 -18.11
CA GLN A 257 8.57 -0.05 -19.12
C GLN A 257 9.06 -1.40 -18.63
N GLU A 258 10.23 -1.45 -17.97
CA GLU A 258 10.76 -2.68 -17.39
C GLU A 258 9.83 -3.21 -16.29
N ALA A 259 9.37 -2.34 -15.39
CA ALA A 259 8.41 -2.70 -14.35
C ALA A 259 7.08 -3.22 -14.93
N ALA A 260 6.62 -2.68 -16.07
CA ALA A 260 5.45 -3.20 -16.77
C ALA A 260 5.70 -4.61 -17.32
N ARG A 261 6.87 -4.86 -17.94
CA ARG A 261 7.24 -6.20 -18.43
C ARG A 261 7.31 -7.23 -17.30
N TRP A 262 7.94 -6.89 -16.17
CA TRP A 262 7.99 -7.79 -15.02
C TRP A 262 6.60 -8.04 -14.42
N ARG A 263 5.73 -7.04 -14.39
CA ARG A 263 4.34 -7.21 -13.94
C ARG A 263 3.59 -8.19 -14.84
N GLU A 264 3.67 -8.03 -16.15
CA GLU A 264 3.03 -8.93 -17.11
C GLU A 264 3.56 -10.37 -16.98
N ALA A 265 4.89 -10.53 -16.82
CA ALA A 265 5.49 -11.85 -16.58
C ALA A 265 4.95 -12.50 -15.29
N CYS A 266 4.91 -11.76 -14.19
CA CYS A 266 4.34 -12.25 -12.92
C CYS A 266 2.86 -12.62 -13.05
N GLU A 267 2.06 -11.84 -13.80
CA GLU A 267 0.65 -12.14 -14.04
C GLU A 267 0.49 -13.45 -14.82
N LEU A 268 1.31 -13.68 -15.85
CA LEU A 268 1.32 -14.93 -16.61
C LEU A 268 1.73 -16.13 -15.76
N GLU A 269 2.74 -15.98 -14.90
CA GLU A 269 3.16 -17.04 -13.98
C GLU A 269 2.07 -17.38 -12.95
N VAL A 270 1.36 -16.36 -12.44
CA VAL A 270 0.23 -16.56 -11.53
C VAL A 270 -0.91 -17.30 -12.24
N GLU A 271 -1.25 -16.93 -13.48
CA GLU A 271 -2.28 -17.65 -14.24
C GLU A 271 -1.86 -19.08 -14.57
N ALA A 272 -0.60 -19.32 -14.95
CA ALA A 272 -0.07 -20.66 -15.13
C ALA A 272 -0.13 -21.49 -13.84
N GLY A 273 0.24 -20.89 -12.71
CA GLY A 273 0.12 -21.51 -11.38
C GLY A 273 -1.33 -21.86 -11.01
N LYS A 274 -2.29 -20.97 -11.31
CA LYS A 274 -3.72 -21.26 -11.11
C LYS A 274 -4.20 -22.44 -11.95
N VAL A 275 -3.75 -22.56 -13.20
CA VAL A 275 -4.08 -23.70 -14.07
C VAL A 275 -3.50 -24.99 -13.50
N ALA A 276 -2.22 -25.00 -13.13
CA ALA A 276 -1.57 -26.17 -12.53
C ALA A 276 -2.25 -26.62 -11.22
N ILE A 277 -2.64 -25.68 -10.35
CA ILE A 277 -3.39 -25.99 -9.12
C ILE A 277 -4.76 -26.61 -9.45
N LYS A 278 -5.46 -26.13 -10.49
CA LYS A 278 -6.74 -26.74 -10.92
C LYS A 278 -6.56 -28.17 -11.39
N GLU A 279 -5.51 -28.45 -12.18
CA GLU A 279 -5.18 -29.80 -12.65
C GLU A 279 -4.83 -30.74 -11.48
N LEU A 280 -3.95 -30.31 -10.58
CA LEU A 280 -3.61 -31.07 -9.37
C LEU A 280 -4.83 -31.36 -8.50
N ASN A 281 -5.74 -30.39 -8.34
CA ASN A 281 -6.98 -30.61 -7.59
C ASN A 281 -7.87 -31.66 -8.27
N GLN A 282 -7.93 -31.69 -9.60
CA GLN A 282 -8.67 -32.73 -10.33
C GLN A 282 -8.05 -34.11 -10.08
N GLU A 283 -6.72 -34.24 -10.18
CA GLU A 283 -6.02 -35.50 -9.88
C GLU A 283 -6.25 -35.96 -8.44
N VAL A 284 -6.16 -35.06 -7.46
CA VAL A 284 -6.44 -35.36 -6.06
C VAL A 284 -7.87 -35.87 -5.88
N THR A 285 -8.85 -35.27 -6.55
CA THR A 285 -10.25 -35.76 -6.47
C THR A 285 -10.40 -37.17 -7.07
N LEU A 286 -9.75 -37.46 -8.20
CA LEU A 286 -9.77 -38.78 -8.82
C LEU A 286 -9.11 -39.83 -7.91
N LEU A 287 -7.91 -39.54 -7.40
CA LEU A 287 -7.19 -40.43 -6.49
C LEU A 287 -7.95 -40.66 -5.18
N THR A 288 -8.63 -39.64 -4.66
CA THR A 288 -9.47 -39.78 -3.47
C THR A 288 -10.64 -40.74 -3.72
N GLU A 289 -11.26 -40.66 -4.90
CA GLU A 289 -12.36 -41.54 -5.28
C GLU A 289 -11.89 -42.97 -5.58
N GLU A 290 -10.70 -43.16 -6.15
CA GLU A 290 -10.06 -44.47 -6.29
C GLU A 290 -9.72 -45.09 -4.94
N LEU A 291 -9.13 -44.30 -4.03
CA LEU A 291 -8.83 -44.75 -2.67
C LEU A 291 -10.12 -45.15 -1.91
N ARG A 292 -11.20 -44.40 -2.10
CA ARG A 292 -12.52 -44.74 -1.54
C ARG A 292 -13.03 -46.08 -2.09
N ARG A 293 -12.89 -46.34 -3.39
CA ARG A 293 -13.27 -47.62 -4.02
C ARG A 293 -12.45 -48.79 -3.51
N VAL A 294 -11.12 -48.66 -3.47
CA VAL A 294 -10.22 -49.71 -2.95
C VAL A 294 -10.51 -50.00 -1.48
N LYS A 295 -10.79 -48.97 -0.68
CA LYS A 295 -11.18 -49.16 0.73
C LYS A 295 -12.47 -49.98 0.86
N ALA A 296 -13.49 -49.69 0.05
CA ALA A 296 -14.74 -50.45 0.06
C ALA A 296 -14.53 -51.92 -0.35
N ASP A 297 -13.69 -52.16 -1.38
CA ASP A 297 -13.34 -53.51 -1.82
C ASP A 297 -12.57 -54.29 -0.74
N LEU A 298 -11.66 -53.61 -0.03
CA LEU A 298 -10.93 -54.18 1.10
C LEU A 298 -11.86 -54.56 2.26
N GLU A 299 -12.81 -53.69 2.61
CA GLU A 299 -13.83 -53.99 3.64
C GLU A 299 -14.73 -55.17 3.23
N ALA A 300 -15.11 -55.26 1.96
CA ALA A 300 -15.84 -56.40 1.41
C ALA A 300 -15.00 -57.70 1.43
N ALA A 301 -13.71 -57.64 1.15
CA ALA A 301 -12.82 -58.80 1.24
C ALA A 301 -12.59 -59.24 2.70
N SER A 302 -12.42 -58.29 3.62
CA SER A 302 -12.27 -58.53 5.06
C SER A 302 -13.51 -59.23 5.65
N SER A 303 -14.71 -58.75 5.33
CA SER A 303 -15.95 -59.41 5.78
C SER A 303 -16.11 -60.82 5.20
N LYS A 304 -15.73 -61.05 3.94
CA LYS A 304 -15.68 -62.41 3.34
C LYS A 304 -14.69 -63.32 4.07
N LEU A 305 -13.52 -62.80 4.43
CA LEU A 305 -12.50 -63.55 5.17
C LEU A 305 -13.04 -63.95 6.54
N GLN A 306 -13.66 -63.03 7.29
CA GLN A 306 -14.28 -63.33 8.58
C GLN A 306 -15.36 -64.42 8.49
N LEU A 307 -16.16 -64.41 7.42
CA LEU A 307 -17.15 -65.46 7.17
C LEU A 307 -16.48 -66.82 6.90
N LYS A 308 -15.39 -66.85 6.12
CA LYS A 308 -14.62 -68.07 5.88
C LYS A 308 -13.95 -68.60 7.15
N GLU A 309 -13.43 -67.72 8.00
CA GLU A 309 -12.88 -68.10 9.31
C GLU A 309 -13.94 -68.73 10.21
N LYS A 310 -15.14 -68.14 10.31
CA LYS A 310 -16.27 -68.71 11.05
C LYS A 310 -16.72 -70.05 10.49
N LEU A 311 -16.76 -70.18 9.17
CA LEU A 311 -17.10 -71.44 8.50
C LEU A 311 -16.05 -72.52 8.80
N ALA A 312 -14.76 -72.18 8.71
CA ALA A 312 -13.67 -73.09 9.03
C ALA A 312 -13.71 -73.53 10.50
N ALA A 313 -13.97 -72.61 11.43
CA ALA A 313 -14.15 -72.93 12.85
C ALA A 313 -15.33 -73.89 13.08
N SER A 314 -16.47 -73.66 12.41
CA SER A 314 -17.63 -74.54 12.48
C SER A 314 -17.35 -75.93 11.88
N ALA A 315 -16.64 -76.00 10.76
CA ALA A 315 -16.23 -77.25 10.13
C ALA A 315 -15.27 -78.04 11.03
N MET A 316 -14.28 -77.37 11.65
CA MET A 316 -13.38 -77.99 12.62
C MET A 316 -14.14 -78.51 13.85
N ALA A 317 -15.11 -77.76 14.38
CA ALA A 317 -15.94 -78.23 15.49
C ALA A 317 -16.82 -79.45 15.10
N ALA A 318 -17.40 -79.43 13.90
CA ALA A 318 -18.17 -80.56 13.37
C ALA A 318 -17.31 -81.80 13.16
N GLN A 319 -16.09 -81.65 12.65
CA GLN A 319 -15.12 -82.73 12.51
C GLN A 319 -14.74 -83.30 13.88
N ALA A 320 -14.41 -82.46 14.86
CA ALA A 320 -14.10 -82.91 16.21
C ALA A 320 -15.26 -83.69 16.85
N ALA A 321 -16.51 -83.27 16.62
CA ALA A 321 -17.70 -84.00 17.07
C ALA A 321 -17.85 -85.35 16.36
N ALA A 322 -17.63 -85.41 15.04
CA ALA A 322 -17.67 -86.65 14.27
C ALA A 322 -16.60 -87.65 14.72
N ASP A 323 -15.36 -87.19 14.95
CA ASP A 323 -14.26 -88.01 15.45
C ASP A 323 -14.57 -88.55 16.86
N ALA A 324 -15.22 -87.76 17.72
CA ALA A 324 -15.68 -88.23 19.02
C ALA A 324 -16.76 -89.32 18.90
N CYS A 325 -17.71 -89.18 17.98
CA CYS A 325 -18.71 -90.20 17.69
C CYS A 325 -18.09 -91.50 17.15
N LEU A 326 -17.11 -91.39 16.24
CA LEU A 326 -16.37 -92.55 15.72
C LEU A 326 -15.64 -93.29 16.85
N LYS A 327 -14.92 -92.58 17.71
CA LYS A 327 -14.26 -93.19 18.89
C LYS A 327 -15.24 -93.94 19.79
N ILE A 328 -16.44 -93.40 20.03
CA ILE A 328 -17.48 -94.09 20.81
C ILE A 328 -17.95 -95.35 20.10
N ALA A 329 -18.16 -95.29 18.78
CA ALA A 329 -18.57 -96.44 17.98
C ALA A 329 -17.50 -97.53 17.97
N ASP A 330 -16.22 -97.17 17.83
CA ASP A 330 -15.08 -98.09 17.85
C ASP A 330 -14.92 -98.75 19.24
N ASN A 331 -15.06 -97.98 20.32
CA ASN A 331 -15.03 -98.56 21.67
C ASN A 331 -16.20 -99.53 21.89
N ARG A 332 -17.39 -99.21 21.37
CA ARG A 332 -18.57 -100.08 21.46
C ARG A 332 -18.42 -101.34 20.60
N SER A 333 -17.86 -101.22 19.40
CA SER A 333 -17.62 -102.36 18.51
C SER A 333 -16.57 -103.29 19.11
N ALA A 334 -15.48 -102.77 19.65
CA ALA A 334 -14.47 -103.53 20.38
C ALA A 334 -15.06 -104.27 21.60
N GLY A 335 -15.90 -103.59 22.39
CA GLY A 335 -16.60 -104.23 23.51
C GLY A 335 -17.56 -105.36 23.07
N LEU A 336 -18.27 -105.18 21.94
CA LEU A 336 -19.11 -106.22 21.37
C LEU A 336 -18.30 -107.40 20.82
N GLN A 337 -17.15 -107.15 20.20
CA GLN A 337 -16.23 -108.19 19.72
C GLN A 337 -15.75 -109.07 20.88
N LEU A 338 -15.28 -108.46 21.98
CA LEU A 338 -14.89 -109.21 23.19
C LEU A 338 -16.04 -110.08 23.72
N ARG A 339 -17.28 -109.56 23.69
CA ARG A 339 -18.44 -110.35 24.12
C ARG A 339 -18.74 -111.52 23.17
N ILE A 340 -18.60 -111.33 21.86
CA ILE A 340 -18.76 -112.38 20.85
C ILE A 340 -17.68 -113.44 21.02
N GLU A 341 -16.42 -113.05 21.21
CA GLU A 341 -15.30 -113.96 21.45
C GLU A 341 -15.55 -114.80 22.71
N GLU A 342 -15.98 -114.18 23.81
CA GLU A 342 -16.32 -114.90 25.04
C GLU A 342 -17.50 -115.86 24.85
N LEU A 343 -18.56 -115.45 24.16
CA LEU A 343 -19.67 -116.36 23.83
C LEU A 343 -19.23 -117.50 22.91
N THR A 344 -18.30 -117.24 21.99
CA THR A 344 -17.75 -118.27 21.10
C THR A 344 -16.91 -119.27 21.89
N ARG A 345 -16.06 -118.80 22.82
CA ARG A 345 -15.32 -119.65 23.76
C ARG A 345 -16.26 -120.53 24.59
N GLN A 346 -17.35 -119.95 25.12
CA GLN A 346 -18.37 -120.70 25.85
C GLN A 346 -19.01 -121.79 24.98
N ILE A 347 -19.33 -121.50 23.71
CA ILE A 347 -19.84 -122.49 22.76
C ILE A 347 -18.81 -123.59 22.50
N GLU A 348 -17.54 -123.24 22.29
CA GLU A 348 -16.47 -124.21 22.06
C GLU A 348 -16.22 -125.12 23.28
N GLU A 349 -16.31 -124.57 24.49
CA GLU A 349 -16.23 -125.31 25.75
C GLU A 349 -17.44 -126.23 25.91
N GLU A 350 -18.66 -125.75 25.69
CA GLU A 350 -19.88 -126.58 25.70
C GLU A 350 -19.83 -127.69 24.64
N ASP A 351 -19.33 -127.40 23.43
CA ASP A 351 -19.13 -128.40 22.38
C ASP A 351 -18.05 -129.42 22.76
N ALA A 352 -16.96 -129.00 23.41
CA ALA A 352 -15.92 -129.90 23.91
C ALA A 352 -16.43 -130.77 25.07
N HIS A 353 -17.25 -130.22 25.96
CA HIS A 353 -17.97 -130.94 27.00
C HIS A 353 -18.96 -131.94 26.40
N ALA A 354 -19.74 -131.55 25.38
CA ALA A 354 -20.65 -132.42 24.64
C ALA A 354 -19.91 -133.52 23.87
N ARG A 355 -18.68 -133.27 23.38
CA ARG A 355 -17.81 -134.31 22.77
C ARG A 355 -17.20 -135.26 23.81
N LYS A 356 -16.90 -134.80 25.03
CA LYS A 356 -16.42 -135.65 26.15
C LYS A 356 -17.53 -136.49 26.78
N GLU A 357 -18.76 -135.98 26.87
CA GLU A 357 -19.94 -136.75 27.30
C GLU A 357 -20.41 -137.74 26.24
N ARG A 358 -20.04 -137.55 24.97
CA ARG A 358 -20.31 -138.49 23.87
C ARG A 358 -19.25 -139.61 23.80
N GLY A 359 -18.99 -140.23 24.96
CA GLY A 359 -18.44 -141.59 25.06
C GLY A 359 -19.52 -142.69 24.90
N SER A 360 -20.81 -142.33 24.88
CA SER A 360 -21.88 -143.28 24.58
C SER A 360 -23.12 -142.59 23.99
N ALA A 361 -23.56 -143.08 22.83
CA ALA A 361 -24.85 -142.85 22.18
C ALA A 361 -25.15 -141.46 21.54
N GLN A 362 -25.07 -141.47 20.19
CA GLN A 362 -26.09 -140.99 19.25
C GLN A 362 -26.72 -139.59 19.45
N ARG A 363 -26.43 -138.66 18.53
CA ARG A 363 -27.41 -137.66 18.05
C ARG A 363 -27.00 -137.08 16.70
N ARG A 364 -27.79 -137.42 15.67
CA ARG A 364 -28.04 -136.62 14.48
C ARG A 364 -28.82 -135.38 14.94
N THR A 365 -28.16 -134.24 15.05
CA THR A 365 -28.85 -132.95 15.18
C THR A 365 -28.72 -132.21 13.87
N ARG A 366 -29.88 -131.84 13.35
CA ARG A 366 -30.11 -131.25 12.03
C ARG A 366 -29.46 -129.87 12.00
N TYR A 367 -28.80 -129.54 10.90
CA TYR A 367 -28.53 -128.16 10.51
C TYR A 367 -29.89 -127.44 10.43
N ALA A 368 -30.28 -126.75 11.49
CA ALA A 368 -31.32 -125.74 11.39
C ALA A 368 -30.68 -124.59 10.63
N CYS A 369 -30.96 -124.53 9.33
CA CYS A 369 -30.71 -123.38 8.50
C CYS A 369 -31.26 -122.15 9.23
N TRP A 370 -30.38 -121.30 9.74
CA TRP A 370 -30.75 -119.99 10.24
C TRP A 370 -31.36 -119.24 9.05
N SER A 371 -32.68 -119.06 9.08
CA SER A 371 -33.33 -118.04 8.29
C SER A 371 -32.82 -116.71 8.84
N TRP A 372 -31.80 -116.15 8.19
CA TRP A 372 -31.61 -114.70 8.23
C TRP A 372 -32.99 -114.11 7.92
N PRO A 373 -33.62 -113.35 8.84
CA PRO A 373 -34.62 -112.42 8.37
C PRO A 373 -33.88 -111.62 7.31
N ARG A 374 -34.39 -111.62 6.07
CA ARG A 374 -33.92 -110.65 5.07
C ARG A 374 -33.88 -109.34 5.82
N LEU A 375 -32.68 -108.84 6.13
CA LEU A 375 -32.52 -107.46 6.54
C LEU A 375 -33.14 -106.74 5.37
N ARG A 376 -34.37 -106.26 5.61
CA ARG A 376 -34.97 -105.25 4.79
C ARG A 376 -33.92 -104.18 4.89
N VAL A 377 -33.08 -104.09 3.86
CA VAL A 377 -32.37 -102.87 3.56
C VAL A 377 -33.52 -101.90 3.58
N ILE A 378 -33.64 -101.16 4.69
CA ILE A 378 -34.19 -99.85 4.62
C ILE A 378 -33.25 -99.26 3.59
N ARG A 379 -33.67 -99.28 2.31
CA ARG A 379 -33.32 -98.20 1.41
C ARG A 379 -33.65 -97.04 2.32
N ALA A 380 -32.61 -96.42 2.88
CA ALA A 380 -32.73 -95.05 3.31
C ALA A 380 -33.45 -94.45 2.13
N SER A 381 -34.72 -94.12 2.35
CA SER A 381 -35.49 -93.40 1.38
C SER A 381 -34.52 -92.33 0.92
N SER A 382 -34.19 -92.34 -0.36
CA SER A 382 -33.58 -91.21 -1.04
C SER A 382 -34.62 -90.08 -1.04
N SER A 383 -34.99 -89.68 0.17
CA SER A 383 -35.45 -88.39 0.63
C SER A 383 -34.27 -87.78 1.40
N ALA A 384 -33.05 -87.93 0.90
CA ALA A 384 -32.28 -86.72 0.65
C ALA A 384 -33.12 -85.91 -0.34
N LYS A 385 -34.10 -85.16 0.21
CA LYS A 385 -34.73 -84.07 -0.51
C LYS A 385 -33.57 -83.28 -1.07
N LYS A 386 -33.53 -83.16 -2.40
CA LYS A 386 -32.80 -82.09 -3.07
C LYS A 386 -33.27 -80.80 -2.41
N TRP A 387 -32.49 -80.23 -1.51
CA TRP A 387 -32.77 -78.92 -0.94
C TRP A 387 -32.39 -77.79 -1.90
N PHE A 388 -32.35 -78.05 -3.22
CA PHE A 388 -31.97 -77.02 -4.20
C PHE A 388 -32.70 -77.07 -5.56
N VAL A 389 -33.61 -78.00 -5.86
CA VAL A 389 -34.29 -77.99 -7.17
C VAL A 389 -35.71 -78.60 -7.08
N ASP A 390 -36.70 -77.88 -7.60
CA ASP A 390 -38.09 -78.36 -7.72
C ASP A 390 -38.24 -79.44 -8.82
N LYS A 391 -39.36 -80.18 -8.82
CA LYS A 391 -39.70 -81.33 -9.69
C LYS A 391 -39.60 -81.04 -11.20
N ASN A 392 -39.47 -79.78 -11.60
CA ASN A 392 -39.27 -79.33 -12.98
C ASN A 392 -37.82 -78.95 -13.34
N GLY A 393 -36.84 -79.22 -12.46
CA GLY A 393 -35.42 -78.99 -12.75
C GLY A 393 -34.94 -77.54 -12.63
N ARG A 394 -35.71 -76.63 -12.01
CA ARG A 394 -35.29 -75.23 -11.78
C ARG A 394 -34.87 -74.99 -10.33
N LEU A 395 -33.77 -74.27 -10.15
CA LEU A 395 -33.26 -73.77 -8.87
C LEU A 395 -34.15 -72.61 -8.36
N PRO A 396 -34.29 -72.41 -7.03
CA PRO A 396 -35.03 -71.29 -6.47
C PRO A 396 -34.33 -69.95 -6.79
N PRO A 397 -35.10 -68.87 -7.03
CA PRO A 397 -34.55 -67.56 -7.36
C PRO A 397 -33.77 -67.05 -6.14
N GLY A 398 -32.45 -66.99 -6.27
CA GLY A 398 -31.52 -66.68 -5.18
C GLY A 398 -30.20 -67.45 -5.20
N THR A 399 -30.07 -68.49 -6.05
CA THR A 399 -28.82 -69.28 -6.17
C THR A 399 -28.05 -69.06 -7.49
N GLU A 400 -28.62 -68.32 -8.44
CA GLU A 400 -27.95 -67.97 -9.70
C GLU A 400 -26.77 -67.00 -9.52
N ALA A 401 -26.65 -66.35 -8.37
CA ALA A 401 -25.55 -65.40 -8.09
C ALA A 401 -24.21 -66.06 -7.70
N LEU A 402 -24.14 -67.38 -7.52
CA LEU A 402 -22.92 -68.06 -7.06
C LEU A 402 -22.23 -68.95 -8.12
N LEU A 403 -22.74 -68.99 -9.35
CA LEU A 403 -22.18 -69.84 -10.42
C LEU A 403 -21.97 -69.10 -11.76
N GLN A 404 -21.64 -67.81 -11.72
CA GLN A 404 -20.93 -67.14 -12.82
C GLN A 404 -19.50 -66.81 -12.40
N ILE A 405 -18.69 -67.85 -12.26
CA ILE A 405 -17.25 -67.77 -12.51
C ILE A 405 -16.94 -68.92 -13.46
N ARG A 406 -17.07 -68.62 -14.76
CA ARG A 406 -16.37 -69.31 -15.82
C ARG A 406 -15.39 -68.28 -16.37
N ILE A 407 -14.14 -68.72 -16.54
CA ILE A 407 -12.96 -68.00 -17.03
C ILE A 407 -13.32 -67.05 -18.18
#